data_AF-A0ABD3BQA2-F1
#
_entry.id   AF-A0ABD3BQA2-F1
#
_cell.length_a   1.000
_cell.length_b   1.000
_cell.length_c   1.000
_cell.angle_alpha   90.00
_cell.angle_beta   90.00
_cell.angle_gamma   90.00
#
_symmetry.space_group_name_H-M   'P 1'
#
loop_
_entity.id
_entity.type
_entity.pdbx_description
1 polymer ?
#
loop_
_entity_poly.entity_id
_entity_poly.type
_entity_poly.pdbx_seq_one_letter_code
_entity_poly.pdbx_strand_id
1 'polypeptide(L)'
;MRLELAPQERGKGYYLPPACFTLTKLEKKIFCECLYGIKVPSGYCSNIKNYVSLKDHKLVGMKSHDCHILMQHLLPVAIRGILPNHVRHAITRLCFFFNAISSKVIDPEKLDELQREVVVTLCQMEMYFPPSFFDIMVHLVVHLVREIKICGPVFLHYMWPYERHMGYLKSKVKNRGRPEGSIIRGVIDEEVLEFCTPYLPNTDHLGLPKSRHEGRLQGVGTIGRNFLKNIEDELVAKAHLLVLQHLQIVHPYLIEHQKILKSRNPLRTPEWLTQEHNRTFASWLKDLFFSKSSILSNDVGSELKWLAYGPKTPINSYEGYDINGYTFYTSRQDAKSVLQNSGVTLVASSFDYSSASNNNPSQSQMSYYGRIEEIWELDYVEFKFGLFRCKWVDNRRGVRHDDMGFTLVDFSRCGYQNDPFILASQAEQVFYVEDCSDRKWSVVVPTGKKLVGHDEQVELDELVDEMPSFSIGIPPVDVQSDHGEDDLPFVSTHSEGLLIT
;
A
#
# COMPACT_ATOMS: atom_id res chain seq x y z
N MET A 1 -6.39 43.13 -5.87
CA MET A 1 -7.83 42.76 -5.89
C MET A 1 -8.09 42.06 -7.22
N ARG A 2 -8.62 40.82 -7.22
CA ARG A 2 -8.81 40.03 -8.46
C ARG A 2 -10.07 40.49 -9.18
N LEU A 3 -9.93 41.49 -10.05
CA LEU A 3 -11.05 42.15 -10.75
C LEU A 3 -11.91 41.18 -11.56
N GLU A 4 -11.31 40.13 -12.10
CA GLU A 4 -11.99 39.12 -12.92
C GLU A 4 -12.99 38.26 -12.12
N LEU A 5 -12.82 38.17 -10.80
CA LEU A 5 -13.73 37.47 -9.88
C LEU A 5 -14.73 38.42 -9.20
N ALA A 6 -14.78 39.69 -9.61
CA ALA A 6 -15.71 40.65 -9.05
C ALA A 6 -17.17 40.26 -9.36
N PRO A 7 -18.12 40.56 -8.45
CA PRO A 7 -19.53 40.36 -8.71
C PRO A 7 -19.97 41.12 -9.97
N GLN A 8 -20.62 40.43 -10.89
CA GLN A 8 -21.15 40.99 -12.12
C GLN A 8 -22.66 41.21 -11.97
N GLU A 9 -23.16 42.41 -12.19
CA GLU A 9 -24.60 42.66 -12.20
C GLU A 9 -25.28 41.85 -13.31
N ARG A 10 -26.21 40.97 -12.94
CA ARG A 10 -27.06 40.21 -13.87
C ARG A 10 -28.52 40.31 -13.43
N GLY A 11 -29.25 41.24 -14.03
CA GLY A 11 -30.67 41.47 -13.72
C GLY A 11 -30.85 42.10 -12.33
N LYS A 12 -31.63 41.45 -11.45
CA LYS A 12 -31.89 41.92 -10.07
C LYS A 12 -30.88 41.40 -9.02
N GLY A 13 -29.83 40.70 -9.45
CA GLY A 13 -28.84 40.12 -8.54
C GLY A 13 -27.42 40.20 -9.09
N TYR A 14 -26.49 39.64 -8.32
CA TYR A 14 -25.07 39.58 -8.64
C TYR A 14 -24.67 38.16 -9.02
N TYR A 15 -23.99 38.02 -10.15
CA TYR A 15 -23.35 36.79 -10.58
C TYR A 15 -21.88 36.80 -10.18
N LEU A 16 -21.45 35.83 -9.37
CA LEU A 16 -20.06 35.58 -9.03
C LEU A 16 -19.46 34.63 -10.06
N PRO A 17 -18.46 35.08 -10.86
CA PRO A 17 -17.73 34.20 -11.76
C PRO A 17 -17.06 33.06 -10.99
N PRO A 18 -16.98 31.85 -11.57
CA PRO A 18 -16.30 30.75 -10.91
C PRO A 18 -14.79 30.99 -10.89
N ALA A 19 -14.17 30.79 -9.74
CA ALA A 19 -12.72 30.80 -9.61
C ALA A 19 -12.09 29.50 -10.16
N CYS A 20 -10.78 29.53 -10.41
CA CYS A 20 -9.98 28.39 -10.85
C CYS A 20 -10.08 27.14 -9.93
N PHE A 21 -10.42 27.31 -8.65
CA PHE A 21 -10.63 26.23 -7.68
C PHE A 21 -12.08 25.73 -7.59
N THR A 22 -13.01 26.36 -8.31
CA THR A 22 -14.43 25.95 -8.31
C THR A 22 -14.63 24.76 -9.23
N LEU A 23 -15.05 23.63 -8.67
CA LEU A 23 -15.43 22.46 -9.46
C LEU A 23 -16.78 22.67 -10.16
N THR A 24 -16.85 22.32 -11.45
CA THR A 24 -18.10 22.11 -12.18
C THR A 24 -18.92 20.97 -11.57
N LYS A 25 -20.21 20.90 -11.91
CA LYS A 25 -21.09 19.77 -11.57
C LYS A 25 -20.54 18.44 -12.10
N LEU A 26 -19.97 18.45 -13.29
CA LEU A 26 -19.35 17.26 -13.88
C LEU A 26 -18.10 16.83 -13.09
N GLU A 27 -17.22 17.77 -12.76
CA GLU A 27 -16.02 17.45 -11.97
C GLU A 27 -16.38 16.99 -10.55
N LYS A 28 -17.38 17.60 -9.89
CA LYS A 28 -17.91 17.12 -8.60
C LYS A 28 -18.43 15.69 -8.68
N LYS A 29 -19.10 15.35 -9.79
CA LYS A 29 -19.57 14.00 -10.05
C LYS A 29 -18.41 13.03 -10.22
N ILE A 30 -17.42 13.37 -11.06
CA ILE A 30 -16.21 12.54 -11.27
C ILE A 30 -15.48 12.32 -9.94
N PHE A 31 -15.29 13.38 -9.16
CA PHE A 31 -14.65 13.32 -7.84
C PHE A 31 -15.37 12.36 -6.89
N CYS A 32 -16.69 12.49 -6.77
CA CYS A 32 -17.49 11.64 -5.90
C CYS A 32 -17.54 10.20 -6.42
N GLU A 33 -17.67 9.98 -7.73
CA GLU A 33 -17.65 8.65 -8.34
C GLU A 33 -16.31 7.94 -8.12
N CYS A 34 -15.18 8.68 -8.23
CA CYS A 34 -13.86 8.17 -7.89
C CYS A 34 -13.83 7.68 -6.45
N LEU A 35 -14.07 8.55 -5.47
CA LEU A 35 -14.03 8.21 -4.05
C LEU A 35 -15.01 7.09 -3.67
N TYR A 36 -16.19 7.06 -4.29
CA TYR A 36 -17.20 6.01 -4.08
C TYR A 36 -16.74 4.64 -4.60
N GLY A 37 -15.93 4.63 -5.68
CA GLY A 37 -15.38 3.42 -6.29
C GLY A 37 -14.13 2.87 -5.58
N ILE A 38 -13.49 3.65 -4.71
CA ILE A 38 -12.26 3.22 -4.02
C ILE A 38 -12.58 2.07 -3.06
N LYS A 39 -11.89 0.95 -3.27
CA LYS A 39 -11.75 -0.13 -2.31
C LYS A 39 -10.32 -0.14 -1.78
N VAL A 40 -10.18 -0.17 -0.46
CA VAL A 40 -8.89 -0.22 0.23
C VAL A 40 -8.66 -1.60 0.86
N PRO A 41 -7.42 -1.95 1.20
CA PRO A 41 -7.11 -3.18 1.91
C PRO A 41 -7.69 -3.21 3.33
N SER A 42 -7.66 -4.40 3.92
CA SER A 42 -8.21 -4.58 5.26
C SER A 42 -7.39 -3.86 6.32
N GLY A 43 -8.05 -3.00 7.10
CA GLY A 43 -7.43 -2.20 8.16
C GLY A 43 -6.89 -0.86 7.71
N TYR A 44 -6.88 -0.55 6.41
CA TYR A 44 -6.34 0.70 5.88
C TYR A 44 -7.15 1.94 6.31
N CYS A 45 -8.46 1.97 6.04
CA CYS A 45 -9.37 3.01 6.54
C CYS A 45 -10.82 2.50 6.57
N SER A 46 -11.74 3.31 7.09
CA SER A 46 -13.17 3.03 6.97
C SER A 46 -13.58 3.01 5.50
N ASN A 47 -14.67 2.31 5.16
CA ASN A 47 -15.16 2.27 3.79
C ASN A 47 -15.61 3.67 3.33
N ILE A 48 -14.83 4.29 2.43
CA ILE A 48 -14.99 5.69 2.01
C ILE A 48 -16.32 5.93 1.33
N LYS A 49 -16.82 4.93 0.63
CA LYS A 49 -18.15 4.93 0.02
C LYS A 49 -19.25 5.35 1.01
N ASN A 50 -19.11 5.02 2.30
CA ASN A 50 -20.11 5.38 3.31
C ASN A 50 -20.21 6.89 3.56
N TYR A 51 -19.18 7.66 3.19
CA TYR A 51 -19.12 9.10 3.39
C TYR A 51 -19.44 9.89 2.13
N VAL A 52 -19.69 9.23 0.99
CA VAL A 52 -19.91 9.90 -0.30
C VAL A 52 -21.40 9.87 -0.67
N SER A 53 -22.04 11.04 -0.74
CA SER A 53 -23.37 11.19 -1.34
C SER A 53 -23.24 11.44 -2.84
N LEU A 54 -23.55 10.43 -3.66
CA LEU A 54 -23.63 10.60 -5.13
C LEU A 54 -24.84 11.42 -5.58
N LYS A 55 -25.88 11.53 -4.74
CA LYS A 55 -27.06 12.35 -5.04
C LYS A 55 -26.74 13.84 -4.91
N ASP A 56 -26.07 14.19 -3.81
CA ASP A 56 -25.80 15.59 -3.46
C ASP A 56 -24.39 16.05 -3.88
N HIS A 57 -23.54 15.11 -4.32
CA HIS A 57 -22.12 15.29 -4.64
C HIS A 57 -21.35 15.92 -3.47
N LYS A 58 -21.48 15.32 -2.28
CA LYS A 58 -20.91 15.80 -1.03
C LYS A 58 -20.29 14.68 -0.21
N LEU A 59 -19.29 15.05 0.60
CA LEU A 59 -18.72 14.20 1.64
C LEU A 59 -19.39 14.52 2.98
N VAL A 60 -19.82 13.51 3.73
CA VAL A 60 -20.56 13.67 5.00
C VAL A 60 -20.10 12.66 6.03
N GLY A 61 -19.84 13.11 7.26
CA GLY A 61 -19.71 12.22 8.43
C GLY A 61 -18.37 11.49 8.56
N MET A 62 -17.32 11.94 7.88
CA MET A 62 -15.96 11.41 8.07
C MET A 62 -15.44 11.73 9.47
N LYS A 63 -14.67 10.80 10.05
CA LYS A 63 -13.96 11.00 11.32
C LYS A 63 -12.53 11.47 11.05
N SER A 64 -11.85 11.95 12.10
CA SER A 64 -10.48 12.48 12.05
C SER A 64 -9.53 11.59 11.25
N HIS A 65 -9.46 10.29 11.57
CA HIS A 65 -8.64 9.31 10.84
C HIS A 65 -8.94 9.26 9.34
N ASP A 66 -10.22 9.18 8.95
CA ASP A 66 -10.60 9.07 7.55
C ASP A 66 -10.33 10.39 6.77
N CYS A 67 -10.42 11.54 7.44
CA CYS A 67 -9.99 12.83 6.89
C CYS A 67 -8.48 12.87 6.63
N HIS A 68 -7.66 12.33 7.53
CA HIS A 68 -6.21 12.22 7.33
C HIS A 68 -5.88 11.32 6.14
N ILE A 69 -6.52 10.16 6.03
CA ILE A 69 -6.33 9.26 4.88
C ILE A 69 -6.76 9.93 3.57
N LEU A 70 -7.88 10.65 3.57
CA LEU A 70 -8.32 11.43 2.41
C LEU A 70 -7.25 12.46 2.03
N MET A 71 -6.80 13.28 2.98
CA MET A 71 -5.85 14.35 2.71
C MET A 71 -4.48 13.83 2.26
N GLN A 72 -3.96 12.79 2.92
CA GLN A 72 -2.62 12.29 2.68
C GLN A 72 -2.56 11.45 1.40
N HIS A 73 -3.56 10.60 1.14
CA HIS A 73 -3.46 9.56 0.10
C HIS A 73 -4.46 9.72 -1.05
N LEU A 74 -5.73 10.03 -0.76
CA LEU A 74 -6.79 9.78 -1.73
C LEU A 74 -7.25 11.03 -2.47
N LEU A 75 -7.21 12.19 -1.82
CA LEU A 75 -7.45 13.49 -2.43
C LEU A 75 -6.53 13.72 -3.63
N PRO A 76 -5.19 13.56 -3.55
CA PRO A 76 -4.31 13.82 -4.68
C PRO A 76 -4.55 12.85 -5.84
N VAL A 77 -5.12 11.66 -5.59
CA VAL A 77 -5.55 10.70 -6.62
C VAL A 77 -6.90 11.10 -7.24
N ALA A 78 -7.87 11.47 -6.41
CA ALA A 78 -9.22 11.82 -6.84
C ALA A 78 -9.28 13.12 -7.65
N ILE A 79 -8.27 14.00 -7.51
CA ILE A 79 -8.20 15.26 -8.27
C ILE A 79 -7.41 15.15 -9.59
N ARG A 80 -6.81 14.00 -9.93
CA ARG A 80 -5.91 13.88 -11.11
C ARG A 80 -6.54 14.32 -12.44
N GLY A 81 -7.84 14.07 -12.63
CA GLY A 81 -8.55 14.39 -13.87
C GLY A 81 -9.44 15.64 -13.79
N ILE A 82 -9.36 16.42 -12.71
CA ILE A 82 -10.21 17.60 -12.45
C ILE A 82 -9.35 18.75 -11.95
N LEU A 83 -9.87 19.98 -11.98
CA LEU A 83 -9.14 21.22 -11.70
C LEU A 83 -8.03 21.55 -12.72
N PRO A 84 -7.67 22.84 -12.86
CA PRO A 84 -6.48 23.25 -13.60
C PRO A 84 -5.19 22.69 -12.98
N ASN A 85 -4.19 22.39 -13.81
CA ASN A 85 -2.91 21.81 -13.37
C ASN A 85 -2.27 22.57 -12.20
N HIS A 86 -2.21 23.90 -12.25
CA HIS A 86 -1.57 24.71 -11.21
C HIS A 86 -2.28 24.58 -9.84
N VAL A 87 -3.62 24.63 -9.82
CA VAL A 87 -4.40 24.44 -8.58
C VAL A 87 -4.22 23.01 -8.06
N ARG A 88 -4.30 22.02 -8.97
CA ARG A 88 -4.13 20.61 -8.64
C ARG A 88 -2.76 20.35 -8.02
N HIS A 89 -1.70 20.89 -8.62
CA HIS A 89 -0.33 20.70 -8.14
C HIS A 89 -0.15 21.32 -6.75
N ALA A 90 -0.67 22.52 -6.48
CA ALA A 90 -0.62 23.13 -5.15
C ALA A 90 -1.32 22.25 -4.08
N ILE A 91 -2.51 21.71 -4.37
CA ILE A 91 -3.22 20.79 -3.47
C ILE A 91 -2.39 19.51 -3.27
N THR A 92 -1.92 18.89 -4.35
CA THR A 92 -1.16 17.64 -4.27
C THR A 92 0.16 17.80 -3.50
N ARG A 93 0.86 18.92 -3.65
CA ARG A 93 2.07 19.24 -2.86
C ARG A 93 1.75 19.31 -1.37
N LEU A 94 0.64 19.95 -1.00
CA LEU A 94 0.20 20.00 0.40
C LEU A 94 -0.10 18.58 0.93
N CYS A 95 -0.80 17.76 0.14
CA CYS A 95 -1.08 16.37 0.48
C CYS A 95 0.21 15.56 0.70
N PHE A 96 1.21 15.73 -0.17
CA PHE A 96 2.50 15.07 -0.05
C PHE A 96 3.30 15.55 1.16
N PHE A 97 3.25 16.85 1.48
CA PHE A 97 3.82 17.36 2.73
C PHE A 97 3.21 16.66 3.94
N PHE A 98 1.88 16.58 4.01
CA PHE A 98 1.19 15.87 5.09
C PHE A 98 1.53 14.38 5.11
N ASN A 99 1.63 13.72 3.96
CA ASN A 99 2.06 12.33 3.89
C ASN A 99 3.49 12.14 4.42
N ALA A 100 4.43 13.01 4.06
CA ALA A 100 5.83 12.94 4.49
C ALA A 100 5.98 13.10 6.00
N ILE A 101 5.34 14.11 6.60
CA ILE A 101 5.43 14.37 8.06
C ILE A 101 4.68 13.33 8.91
N SER A 102 3.78 12.57 8.29
CA SER A 102 3.00 11.52 8.94
C SER A 102 3.73 10.19 9.04
N SER A 103 4.93 10.09 8.45
CA SER A 103 5.77 8.91 8.53
C SER A 103 6.18 8.61 9.97
N LYS A 104 6.25 7.32 10.31
CA LYS A 104 6.80 6.88 11.62
C LYS A 104 8.27 7.21 11.76
N VAL A 105 9.02 7.09 10.67
CA VAL A 105 10.45 7.38 10.61
C VAL A 105 10.64 8.60 9.72
N ILE A 106 11.22 9.65 10.29
CA ILE A 106 11.50 10.90 9.59
C ILE A 106 12.99 11.16 9.67
N ASP A 107 13.60 11.38 8.50
CA ASP A 107 15.00 11.76 8.38
C ASP A 107 15.17 13.24 8.79
N PRO A 108 15.91 13.53 9.88
CA PRO A 108 16.11 14.90 10.35
C PRO A 108 16.76 15.82 9.31
N GLU A 109 17.58 15.27 8.41
CA GLU A 109 18.29 16.05 7.38
C GLU A 109 17.32 16.61 6.32
N LYS A 110 16.19 15.94 6.09
CA LYS A 110 15.17 16.36 5.11
C LYS A 110 14.19 17.39 5.66
N LEU A 111 14.17 17.65 6.97
CA LEU A 111 13.19 18.55 7.59
C LEU A 111 13.32 19.99 7.07
N ASP A 112 14.54 20.51 6.88
CA ASP A 112 14.74 21.87 6.37
C ASP A 112 14.32 22.04 4.90
N GLU A 113 14.39 20.95 4.12
CA GLU A 113 13.81 20.91 2.78
C GLU A 113 12.29 20.95 2.84
N LEU A 114 11.66 20.07 3.63
CA LEU A 114 10.21 20.05 3.84
C LEU A 114 9.66 21.40 4.32
N GLN A 115 10.38 22.11 5.21
CA GLN A 115 10.00 23.44 5.68
C GLN A 115 9.99 24.47 4.54
N ARG A 116 10.98 24.44 3.65
CA ARG A 116 11.03 25.35 2.50
C ARG A 116 9.91 25.04 1.52
N GLU A 117 9.68 23.76 1.24
CA GLU A 117 8.63 23.33 0.31
C GLU A 117 7.22 23.68 0.79
N VAL A 118 6.92 23.52 2.08
CA VAL A 118 5.60 23.85 2.61
C VAL A 118 5.34 25.36 2.58
N VAL A 119 6.37 26.19 2.82
CA VAL A 119 6.24 27.66 2.71
C VAL A 119 5.86 28.05 1.29
N VAL A 120 6.58 27.52 0.29
CA VAL A 120 6.26 27.80 -1.13
C VAL A 120 4.87 27.28 -1.50
N THR A 121 4.52 26.09 -1.03
CA THR A 121 3.20 25.49 -1.28
C THR A 121 2.08 26.35 -0.69
N LEU A 122 2.24 26.88 0.52
CA LEU A 122 1.27 27.79 1.12
C LEU A 122 1.15 29.12 0.35
N CYS A 123 2.25 29.67 -0.16
CA CYS A 123 2.22 30.84 -1.05
C CYS A 123 1.44 30.55 -2.34
N GLN A 124 1.68 29.40 -2.99
CA GLN A 124 0.92 28.99 -4.18
C GLN A 124 -0.57 28.82 -3.85
N MET A 125 -0.90 28.23 -2.70
CA MET A 125 -2.28 28.16 -2.27
C MET A 125 -2.88 29.57 -2.06
N GLU A 126 -2.16 30.51 -1.47
CA GLU A 126 -2.62 31.89 -1.27
C GLU A 126 -2.90 32.61 -2.59
N MET A 127 -2.12 32.30 -3.62
CA MET A 127 -2.35 32.78 -4.98
C MET A 127 -3.66 32.28 -5.58
N TYR A 128 -4.12 31.08 -5.24
CA TYR A 128 -5.29 30.47 -5.87
C TYR A 128 -6.57 30.59 -5.03
N PHE A 129 -6.49 30.27 -3.74
CA PHE A 129 -7.62 30.21 -2.82
C PHE A 129 -8.01 31.59 -2.25
N PRO A 130 -9.24 31.76 -1.74
CA PRO A 130 -9.68 33.04 -1.18
C PRO A 130 -9.04 33.28 0.20
N PRO A 131 -8.85 34.55 0.62
CA PRO A 131 -8.31 34.87 1.95
C PRO A 131 -9.08 34.23 3.11
N SER A 132 -10.39 33.99 2.96
CA SER A 132 -11.21 33.30 3.95
C SER A 132 -10.84 31.83 4.18
N PHE A 133 -10.09 31.21 3.25
CA PHE A 133 -9.53 29.88 3.43
C PHE A 133 -8.33 29.90 4.39
N PHE A 134 -7.56 30.98 4.42
CA PHE A 134 -6.34 31.11 5.23
C PHE A 134 -6.67 31.59 6.65
N ASP A 135 -7.41 30.75 7.38
CA ASP A 135 -7.59 30.94 8.80
C ASP A 135 -6.35 30.47 9.60
N ILE A 136 -6.47 30.52 10.93
CA ILE A 136 -5.38 30.11 11.82
C ILE A 136 -4.94 28.66 11.59
N MET A 137 -5.85 27.75 11.21
CA MET A 137 -5.52 26.34 11.01
C MET A 137 -4.61 26.14 9.81
N VAL A 138 -4.86 26.86 8.72
CA VAL A 138 -4.00 26.81 7.53
C VAL A 138 -2.65 27.44 7.82
N HIS A 139 -2.60 28.50 8.62
CA HIS A 139 -1.33 29.11 9.02
C HIS A 139 -0.46 28.16 9.87
N LEU A 140 -1.06 27.38 10.78
CA LEU A 140 -0.33 26.44 11.65
C LEU A 140 0.49 25.39 10.86
N VAL A 141 0.13 25.10 9.61
CA VAL A 141 0.86 24.17 8.74
C VAL A 141 2.35 24.53 8.64
N VAL A 142 2.69 25.81 8.61
CA VAL A 142 4.08 26.28 8.50
C VAL A 142 4.93 25.95 9.73
N HIS A 143 4.29 25.69 10.87
CA HIS A 143 4.96 25.40 12.14
C HIS A 143 5.19 23.90 12.38
N LEU A 144 4.54 23.03 11.60
CA LEU A 144 4.58 21.57 11.83
C LEU A 144 5.99 21.00 11.76
N VAL A 145 6.84 21.48 10.84
CA VAL A 145 8.23 21.00 10.78
C VAL A 145 9.03 21.39 12.03
N ARG A 146 8.84 22.61 12.52
CA ARG A 146 9.46 23.04 13.78
C ARG A 146 8.97 22.20 14.96
N GLU A 147 7.68 21.90 14.99
CA GLU A 147 7.10 21.02 16.01
C GLU A 147 7.73 19.62 15.95
N ILE A 148 7.89 19.04 14.77
CA ILE A 148 8.54 17.73 14.59
C ILE A 148 9.98 17.74 15.08
N LYS A 149 10.73 18.83 14.84
CA LYS A 149 12.10 18.98 15.35
C LYS A 149 12.18 18.99 16.88
N ILE A 150 11.13 19.49 17.55
CA ILE A 150 11.11 19.66 19.01
C ILE A 150 10.53 18.42 19.69
N CYS A 151 9.40 17.94 19.18
CA CYS A 151 8.57 16.94 19.83
C CYS A 151 8.75 15.53 19.25
N GLY A 152 9.36 15.41 18.06
CA GLY A 152 9.48 14.14 17.34
C GLY A 152 8.36 13.93 16.31
N PRO A 153 8.25 12.73 15.73
CA PRO A 153 7.29 12.42 14.67
C PRO A 153 5.83 12.73 15.04
N VAL A 154 5.06 13.23 14.07
CA VAL A 154 3.66 13.68 14.28
C VAL A 154 2.79 12.55 14.82
N PHE A 155 3.09 11.29 14.47
CA PHE A 155 2.23 10.17 14.84
C PHE A 155 2.10 9.93 16.34
N LEU A 156 3.10 10.35 17.12
CA LEU A 156 3.09 10.27 18.58
C LEU A 156 2.09 11.23 19.22
N HIS A 157 1.69 12.28 18.51
CA HIS A 157 0.81 13.34 19.02
C HIS A 157 -0.52 13.41 18.27
N TYR A 158 -0.88 12.38 17.51
CA TYR A 158 -2.19 12.32 16.88
C TYR A 158 -3.31 12.28 17.93
N MET A 159 -4.42 12.94 17.61
CA MET A 159 -5.59 12.98 18.50
C MET A 159 -6.41 11.69 18.46
N TRP A 160 -6.42 10.94 17.35
CA TRP A 160 -7.33 9.80 17.20
C TRP A 160 -7.06 8.60 18.13
N PRO A 161 -5.83 8.27 18.59
CA PRO A 161 -5.65 7.25 19.62
C PRO A 161 -6.37 7.64 20.92
N TYR A 162 -6.28 8.92 21.31
CA TYR A 162 -7.01 9.47 22.45
C TYR A 162 -8.52 9.46 22.23
N GLU A 163 -9.02 9.86 21.05
CA GLU A 163 -10.44 9.78 20.71
C GLU A 163 -10.97 8.34 20.79
N ARG A 164 -10.20 7.36 20.30
CA ARG A 164 -10.55 5.94 20.32
C ARG A 164 -10.59 5.40 21.76
N HIS A 165 -9.58 5.75 22.57
CA HIS A 165 -9.53 5.39 23.98
C HIS A 165 -10.71 6.01 24.75
N MET A 166 -11.02 7.28 24.50
CA MET A 166 -12.19 7.95 25.10
C MET A 166 -13.50 7.26 24.70
N GLY A 167 -13.61 6.79 23.45
CA GLY A 167 -14.74 5.98 23.00
C GLY A 167 -14.88 4.67 23.78
N TYR A 168 -13.77 3.99 24.04
CA TYR A 168 -13.72 2.80 24.89
C TYR A 168 -14.16 3.11 26.33
N LEU A 169 -13.62 4.16 26.97
CA LEU A 169 -14.04 4.56 28.32
C LEU A 169 -15.53 4.93 28.36
N LYS A 170 -16.02 5.64 27.35
CA LYS A 170 -17.44 5.98 27.22
C LYS A 170 -18.34 4.75 27.17
N SER A 171 -17.89 3.64 26.58
CA SER A 171 -18.64 2.38 26.57
C SER A 171 -18.82 1.76 27.97
N LYS A 172 -17.96 2.13 28.93
CA LYS A 172 -18.05 1.71 30.34
C LYS A 172 -19.07 2.50 31.16
N VAL A 173 -19.60 3.60 30.64
CA VAL A 173 -20.60 4.43 31.33
C VAL A 173 -21.98 3.76 31.28
N LYS A 174 -22.23 2.86 32.23
CA LYS A 174 -23.53 2.22 32.49
C LYS A 174 -24.47 3.10 33.31
N ASN A 175 -23.93 3.96 34.17
CA ASN A 175 -24.70 4.93 34.95
C ASN A 175 -24.29 6.38 34.62
N ARG A 176 -25.16 7.11 33.91
CA ARG A 176 -24.91 8.51 33.54
C ARG A 176 -24.94 9.50 34.71
N GLY A 177 -25.54 9.13 35.85
CA GLY A 177 -25.55 9.98 37.06
C GLY A 177 -24.26 9.90 37.87
N ARG A 178 -23.37 8.93 37.56
CA ARG A 178 -22.04 8.76 38.16
C ARG A 178 -21.06 8.19 37.11
N PRO A 179 -20.75 8.97 36.05
CA PRO A 179 -20.00 8.45 34.91
C PRO A 179 -18.59 8.00 35.31
N GLU A 180 -17.88 8.74 36.16
CA GLU A 180 -16.53 8.42 36.63
C GLU A 180 -16.53 7.10 37.42
N GLY A 181 -17.46 6.94 38.36
CA GLY A 181 -17.60 5.72 39.14
C GLY A 181 -17.98 4.50 38.28
N SER A 182 -18.75 4.72 37.20
CA SER A 182 -19.09 3.67 36.25
C SER A 182 -17.88 3.24 35.41
N ILE A 183 -17.04 4.20 35.00
CA ILE A 183 -15.80 3.92 34.26
C ILE A 183 -14.84 3.16 35.16
N ILE A 184 -14.55 3.66 36.36
CA ILE A 184 -13.65 3.03 37.33
C ILE A 184 -14.07 1.58 37.57
N ARG A 185 -15.37 1.35 37.83
CA ARG A 185 -15.87 -0.01 38.02
C ARG A 185 -15.66 -0.88 36.78
N GLY A 186 -15.99 -0.38 35.59
CA GLY A 186 -15.85 -1.15 34.35
C GLY A 186 -14.40 -1.47 33.98
N VAL A 187 -13.45 -0.60 34.34
CA VAL A 187 -12.01 -0.85 34.16
C VAL A 187 -11.50 -1.85 35.19
N ILE A 188 -11.84 -1.69 36.48
CA ILE A 188 -11.47 -2.65 37.54
C ILE A 188 -12.03 -4.05 37.22
N ASP A 189 -13.28 -4.14 36.77
CA ASP A 189 -13.89 -5.41 36.37
C ASP A 189 -13.06 -6.11 35.27
N GLU A 190 -12.52 -5.35 34.30
CA GLU A 190 -11.65 -5.89 33.26
C GLU A 190 -10.25 -6.26 33.77
N GLU A 191 -9.60 -5.39 34.55
CA GLU A 191 -8.27 -5.67 35.12
C GLU A 191 -8.29 -6.93 36.02
N VAL A 192 -9.34 -7.09 36.84
CA VAL A 192 -9.50 -8.28 37.68
C VAL A 192 -9.68 -9.53 36.81
N LEU A 193 -10.47 -9.45 35.75
CA LEU A 193 -10.68 -10.57 34.83
C LEU A 193 -9.41 -10.94 34.08
N GLU A 194 -8.66 -9.93 33.61
CA GLU A 194 -7.36 -10.10 32.96
C GLU A 194 -6.36 -10.77 33.90
N PHE A 195 -6.24 -10.28 35.13
CA PHE A 195 -5.41 -10.90 36.17
C PHE A 195 -5.79 -12.36 36.46
N CYS A 196 -7.09 -12.68 36.45
CA CYS A 196 -7.56 -14.05 36.67
C CYS A 196 -7.35 -14.98 35.47
N THR A 197 -7.23 -14.45 34.25
CA THR A 197 -7.22 -15.24 33.01
C THR A 197 -6.10 -16.30 32.98
N PRO A 198 -4.83 -15.99 33.33
CA PRO A 198 -3.76 -17.00 33.34
C PRO A 198 -4.00 -18.19 34.28
N TYR A 199 -4.84 -18.00 35.31
CA TYR A 199 -5.19 -19.05 36.28
C TYR A 199 -6.39 -19.90 35.83
N LEU A 200 -7.03 -19.55 34.73
CA LEU A 200 -8.18 -20.25 34.17
C LEU A 200 -7.77 -21.00 32.89
N PRO A 201 -7.87 -22.35 32.86
CA PRO A 201 -7.54 -23.10 31.66
C PRO A 201 -8.54 -22.79 30.53
N ASN A 202 -8.03 -22.57 29.31
CA ASN A 202 -8.81 -22.34 28.08
C ASN A 202 -9.68 -21.07 28.05
N THR A 203 -9.35 -20.03 28.80
CA THR A 203 -10.00 -18.71 28.67
C THR A 203 -9.16 -17.75 27.84
N ASP A 204 -9.79 -17.09 26.88
CA ASP A 204 -9.18 -15.98 26.14
C ASP A 204 -8.92 -14.81 27.08
N HIS A 205 -7.76 -14.14 26.92
CA HIS A 205 -7.45 -12.90 27.64
C HIS A 205 -8.53 -11.85 27.37
N LEU A 206 -9.10 -11.30 28.45
CA LEU A 206 -9.99 -10.15 28.41
C LEU A 206 -9.11 -8.90 28.44
N GLY A 207 -9.15 -8.11 27.37
CA GLY A 207 -8.28 -6.94 27.21
C GLY A 207 -8.35 -6.34 25.82
N LEU A 208 -7.29 -5.63 25.43
CA LEU A 208 -7.17 -5.04 24.09
C LEU A 208 -7.37 -6.11 23.01
N PRO A 209 -8.03 -5.78 21.89
CA PRO A 209 -8.27 -6.75 20.83
C PRO A 209 -6.94 -7.35 20.37
N LYS A 210 -6.82 -8.69 20.43
CA LYS A 210 -5.73 -9.42 19.78
C LYS A 210 -5.56 -8.93 18.35
N SER A 211 -4.31 -8.70 17.94
CA SER A 211 -4.04 -8.31 16.56
C SER A 211 -4.61 -9.36 15.63
N ARG A 212 -5.27 -8.93 14.55
CA ARG A 212 -5.85 -9.85 13.56
C ARG A 212 -4.84 -10.87 13.03
N HIS A 213 -3.57 -10.46 12.97
CA HIS A 213 -2.49 -11.25 12.41
C HIS A 213 -1.64 -11.96 13.48
N GLU A 214 -2.02 -11.89 14.76
CA GLU A 214 -1.37 -12.62 15.84
C GLU A 214 -1.35 -14.13 15.54
N GLY A 215 -0.16 -14.74 15.60
CA GLY A 215 0.05 -16.14 15.24
C GLY A 215 -0.07 -16.46 13.75
N ARG A 216 -0.25 -15.46 12.86
CA ARG A 216 -0.41 -15.66 11.40
C ARG A 216 0.67 -15.00 10.56
N LEU A 217 1.73 -14.48 11.18
CA LEU A 217 2.80 -13.78 10.48
C LEU A 217 3.60 -14.70 9.53
N GLN A 218 3.67 -16.00 9.84
CA GLN A 218 4.41 -16.99 9.04
C GLN A 218 3.64 -17.48 7.78
N GLY A 219 2.39 -17.05 7.59
CA GLY A 219 1.58 -17.49 6.46
C GLY A 219 0.52 -18.51 6.85
N VAL A 220 -0.76 -18.11 6.77
CA VAL A 220 -1.90 -18.99 7.04
C VAL A 220 -3.01 -18.72 6.03
N GLY A 221 -3.47 -19.77 5.36
CA GLY A 221 -4.67 -19.70 4.53
C GLY A 221 -5.93 -19.49 5.37
N THR A 222 -6.72 -18.46 5.04
CA THR A 222 -7.84 -18.01 5.87
C THR A 222 -9.20 -18.37 5.28
N ILE A 223 -9.43 -18.05 4.01
CA ILE A 223 -10.75 -18.13 3.38
C ILE A 223 -10.68 -19.04 2.15
N GLY A 224 -11.77 -19.77 1.88
CA GLY A 224 -11.97 -20.45 0.61
C GLY A 224 -11.00 -21.60 0.35
N ARG A 225 -10.64 -22.36 1.39
CA ARG A 225 -9.76 -23.53 1.26
C ARG A 225 -10.34 -24.51 0.24
N ASN A 226 -9.53 -24.90 -0.74
CA ASN A 226 -9.86 -25.88 -1.76
C ASN A 226 -8.63 -26.70 -2.16
N PHE A 227 -8.84 -27.83 -2.82
CA PHE A 227 -7.77 -28.64 -3.40
C PHE A 227 -7.78 -28.49 -4.91
N LEU A 228 -6.65 -28.07 -5.48
CA LEU A 228 -6.51 -27.94 -6.92
C LEU A 228 -6.41 -29.33 -7.55
N LYS A 229 -7.34 -29.64 -8.45
CA LYS A 229 -7.41 -30.90 -9.19
C LYS A 229 -7.04 -30.63 -10.66
N ASN A 230 -6.33 -31.56 -11.29
CA ASN A 230 -5.95 -31.49 -12.71
C ASN A 230 -5.12 -30.24 -13.07
N ILE A 231 -4.10 -29.93 -12.26
CA ILE A 231 -3.14 -28.88 -12.56
C ILE A 231 -2.16 -29.39 -13.60
N GLU A 232 -1.73 -28.53 -14.52
CA GLU A 232 -0.63 -28.84 -15.43
C GLU A 232 0.67 -29.11 -14.65
N ASP A 233 1.30 -30.26 -14.90
CA ASP A 233 2.55 -30.65 -14.22
C ASP A 233 3.66 -29.61 -14.39
N GLU A 234 3.70 -28.92 -15.53
CA GLU A 234 4.65 -27.83 -15.78
C GLU A 234 4.47 -26.66 -14.80
N LEU A 235 3.21 -26.33 -14.46
CA LEU A 235 2.89 -25.24 -13.55
C LEU A 235 3.30 -25.60 -12.11
N VAL A 236 3.08 -26.86 -11.70
CA VAL A 236 3.55 -27.39 -10.42
C VAL A 236 5.07 -27.41 -10.35
N ALA A 237 5.75 -27.81 -11.44
CA ALA A 237 7.20 -27.79 -11.53
C ALA A 237 7.77 -26.38 -11.40
N LYS A 238 7.15 -25.37 -12.03
CA LYS A 238 7.53 -23.96 -11.88
C LYS A 238 7.37 -23.47 -10.44
N ALA A 239 6.23 -23.76 -9.82
CA ALA A 239 5.97 -23.41 -8.41
C ALA A 239 6.98 -24.06 -7.45
N HIS A 240 7.28 -25.34 -7.67
CA HIS A 240 8.28 -26.08 -6.89
C HIS A 240 9.69 -25.52 -7.08
N LEU A 241 10.09 -25.26 -8.33
CA LEU A 241 11.39 -24.66 -8.65
C LEU A 241 11.58 -23.30 -7.98
N LEU A 242 10.53 -22.48 -7.94
CA LEU A 242 10.57 -21.18 -7.26
C LEU A 242 10.94 -21.35 -5.78
N VAL A 243 10.32 -22.29 -5.08
CA VAL A 243 10.66 -22.59 -3.68
C VAL A 243 12.12 -23.00 -3.58
N LEU A 244 12.58 -23.93 -4.42
CA LEU A 244 13.97 -24.40 -4.41
C LEU A 244 14.99 -23.26 -4.62
N GLN A 245 14.72 -22.32 -5.53
CA GLN A 245 15.63 -21.20 -5.81
C GLN A 245 15.77 -20.23 -4.65
N HIS A 246 14.73 -20.11 -3.82
CA HIS A 246 14.67 -19.14 -2.72
C HIS A 246 15.11 -19.71 -1.38
N LEU A 247 15.39 -21.01 -1.29
CA LEU A 247 15.88 -21.65 -0.07
C LEU A 247 17.41 -21.73 -0.05
N GLN A 248 18.01 -21.09 0.95
CA GLN A 248 19.47 -21.04 1.13
C GLN A 248 20.11 -22.43 1.21
N ILE A 249 19.43 -23.40 1.83
CA ILE A 249 19.89 -24.81 1.93
C ILE A 249 20.08 -25.46 0.55
N VAL A 250 19.38 -24.99 -0.48
CA VAL A 250 19.43 -25.53 -1.85
C VAL A 250 20.49 -24.81 -2.71
N HIS A 251 20.95 -23.61 -2.32
CA HIS A 251 21.89 -22.80 -3.09
C HIS A 251 23.19 -23.52 -3.52
N PRO A 252 23.86 -24.31 -2.65
CA PRO A 252 25.05 -25.07 -3.06
C PRO A 252 24.76 -26.01 -4.24
N TYR A 253 23.58 -26.63 -4.26
CA TYR A 253 23.15 -27.58 -5.30
C TYR A 253 22.76 -26.86 -6.60
N LEU A 254 22.18 -25.66 -6.52
CA LEU A 254 21.94 -24.81 -7.69
C LEU A 254 23.25 -24.52 -8.42
N ILE A 255 24.28 -24.11 -7.66
CA ILE A 255 25.62 -23.81 -8.19
C ILE A 255 26.27 -25.07 -8.77
N GLU A 256 26.19 -26.21 -8.08
CA GLU A 256 26.72 -27.49 -8.57
C GLU A 256 26.08 -27.90 -9.90
N HIS A 257 24.74 -27.85 -9.99
CA HIS A 257 24.03 -28.22 -11.20
C HIS A 257 24.36 -27.30 -12.38
N GLN A 258 24.46 -25.99 -12.16
CA GLN A 258 24.89 -25.04 -13.20
C GLN A 258 26.31 -25.33 -13.69
N LYS A 259 27.24 -25.67 -12.81
CA LYS A 259 28.61 -26.08 -13.19
C LYS A 259 28.61 -27.37 -14.03
N ILE A 260 27.79 -28.35 -13.67
CA ILE A 260 27.63 -29.60 -14.43
C ILE A 260 27.08 -29.30 -15.83
N LEU A 261 26.05 -28.46 -15.94
CA LEU A 261 25.47 -28.10 -17.24
C LEU A 261 26.47 -27.33 -18.13
N LYS A 262 27.22 -26.39 -17.54
CA LYS A 262 28.24 -25.61 -18.26
C LYS A 262 29.40 -26.48 -18.74
N SER A 263 29.84 -27.45 -17.93
CA SER A 263 30.91 -28.38 -18.32
C SER A 263 30.47 -29.38 -19.39
N ARG A 264 29.22 -29.86 -19.35
CA ARG A 264 28.66 -30.76 -20.37
C ARG A 264 28.30 -30.06 -21.69
N ASN A 265 28.00 -28.76 -21.64
CA ASN A 265 27.53 -27.99 -22.80
C ASN A 265 28.32 -26.67 -22.97
N PRO A 266 29.65 -26.71 -23.20
CA PRO A 266 30.48 -25.51 -23.20
C PRO A 266 30.19 -24.52 -24.34
N LEU A 267 29.52 -24.96 -25.41
CA LEU A 267 29.21 -24.14 -26.59
C LEU A 267 27.81 -23.51 -26.56
N ARG A 268 27.00 -23.76 -25.53
CA ARG A 268 25.63 -23.23 -25.43
C ARG A 268 25.61 -21.82 -24.84
N THR A 269 24.60 -21.04 -25.21
CA THR A 269 24.45 -19.68 -24.70
C THR A 269 24.05 -19.68 -23.22
N PRO A 270 24.35 -18.60 -22.46
CA PRO A 270 23.92 -18.47 -21.07
C PRO A 270 22.41 -18.60 -20.88
N GLU A 271 21.59 -18.05 -21.80
CA GLU A 271 20.13 -18.14 -21.71
C GLU A 271 19.66 -19.60 -21.81
N TRP A 272 20.27 -20.37 -22.72
CA TRP A 272 19.95 -21.78 -22.87
C TRP A 272 20.33 -22.57 -21.61
N LEU A 273 21.49 -22.28 -21.01
CA LEU A 273 21.92 -22.91 -19.76
C LEU A 273 20.95 -22.63 -18.62
N THR A 274 20.45 -21.39 -18.49
CA THR A 274 19.44 -21.03 -17.47
C THR A 274 18.12 -21.75 -17.71
N GLN A 275 17.65 -21.82 -18.95
CA GLN A 275 16.42 -22.55 -19.30
C GLN A 275 16.55 -24.05 -19.02
N GLU A 276 17.66 -24.67 -19.44
CA GLU A 276 17.89 -26.10 -19.20
C GLU A 276 18.06 -26.39 -17.70
N HIS A 277 18.74 -25.51 -16.96
CA HIS A 277 18.85 -25.58 -15.51
C HIS A 277 17.46 -25.56 -14.86
N ASN A 278 16.63 -24.56 -15.17
CA ASN A 278 15.29 -24.44 -14.61
C ASN A 278 14.43 -25.67 -14.94
N ARG A 279 14.57 -26.24 -16.12
CA ARG A 279 13.82 -27.43 -16.55
C ARG A 279 14.24 -28.71 -15.83
N THR A 280 15.54 -28.89 -15.61
CA THR A 280 16.10 -30.19 -15.17
C THR A 280 16.57 -30.22 -13.72
N PHE A 281 16.63 -29.08 -13.04
CA PHE A 281 17.17 -29.00 -11.68
C PHE A 281 16.37 -29.85 -10.67
N ALA A 282 15.05 -29.77 -10.68
CA ALA A 282 14.22 -30.49 -9.71
C ALA A 282 14.36 -32.03 -9.85
N SER A 283 14.37 -32.54 -11.08
CA SER A 283 14.59 -33.97 -11.33
C SER A 283 16.01 -34.39 -11.00
N TRP A 284 17.02 -33.60 -11.37
CA TRP A 284 18.41 -33.86 -11.02
C TRP A 284 18.62 -33.91 -9.50
N LEU A 285 18.01 -32.98 -8.75
CA LEU A 285 18.08 -32.95 -7.29
C LEU A 285 17.44 -34.22 -6.71
N LYS A 286 16.28 -34.64 -7.23
CA LYS A 286 15.64 -35.89 -6.83
C LYS A 286 16.54 -37.11 -7.05
N ASP A 287 17.15 -37.24 -8.23
CA ASP A 287 18.03 -38.35 -8.59
C ASP A 287 19.33 -38.37 -7.74
N LEU A 288 19.86 -37.20 -7.42
CA LEU A 288 21.01 -37.05 -6.53
C LEU A 288 20.72 -37.63 -5.14
N PHE A 289 19.51 -37.39 -4.61
CA PHE A 289 19.09 -37.90 -3.29
C PHE A 289 18.72 -39.38 -3.31
N PHE A 290 18.15 -39.88 -4.41
CA PHE A 290 17.95 -41.33 -4.58
C PHE A 290 19.28 -42.11 -4.64
N SER A 291 20.30 -41.54 -5.28
CA SER A 291 21.61 -42.19 -5.43
C SER A 291 22.53 -42.08 -4.20
N LYS A 292 22.40 -41.02 -3.39
CA LYS A 292 23.23 -40.77 -2.18
C LYS A 292 22.53 -41.10 -0.85
N SER A 293 21.39 -41.79 -0.87
CA SER A 293 20.47 -42.05 0.26
C SER A 293 21.11 -42.67 1.52
N SER A 294 22.31 -43.25 1.42
CA SER A 294 23.04 -43.86 2.55
C SER A 294 23.86 -42.90 3.43
N ILE A 295 23.95 -41.59 3.12
CA ILE A 295 24.93 -40.68 3.78
C ILE A 295 24.27 -39.54 4.62
N LEU A 296 22.96 -39.31 4.52
CA LEU A 296 22.32 -38.13 5.13
C LEU A 296 21.52 -38.50 6.39
N SER A 297 22.21 -38.61 7.54
CA SER A 297 21.64 -38.96 8.85
C SER A 297 21.52 -37.78 9.83
N ASN A 298 21.35 -36.55 9.34
CA ASN A 298 21.20 -35.33 10.15
C ASN A 298 19.92 -34.56 9.74
N ASP A 299 19.39 -33.67 10.59
CA ASP A 299 18.16 -32.87 10.37
C ASP A 299 18.21 -32.03 9.07
N VAL A 300 19.36 -31.47 8.70
CA VAL A 300 19.54 -30.75 7.41
C VAL A 300 19.32 -31.68 6.20
N GLY A 301 19.54 -32.98 6.39
CA GLY A 301 19.26 -34.00 5.38
C GLY A 301 17.77 -34.33 5.22
N SER A 302 16.94 -34.16 6.26
CA SER A 302 15.50 -34.46 6.17
C SER A 302 14.74 -33.37 5.41
N GLU A 303 15.00 -32.09 5.69
CA GLU A 303 14.37 -30.98 4.95
C GLU A 303 14.69 -31.04 3.46
N LEU A 304 15.98 -31.19 3.14
CA LEU A 304 16.44 -31.22 1.76
C LEU A 304 15.94 -32.46 1.00
N LYS A 305 15.75 -33.58 1.71
CA LYS A 305 15.10 -34.78 1.19
C LYS A 305 13.64 -34.51 0.83
N TRP A 306 12.88 -33.82 1.68
CA TRP A 306 11.49 -33.45 1.37
C TRP A 306 11.41 -32.50 0.17
N LEU A 307 12.31 -31.51 0.10
CA LEU A 307 12.44 -30.63 -1.06
C LEU A 307 12.77 -31.41 -2.34
N ALA A 308 13.68 -32.38 -2.30
CA ALA A 308 14.04 -33.18 -3.47
C ALA A 308 12.90 -34.07 -3.98
N TYR A 309 12.01 -34.55 -3.10
CA TYR A 309 10.84 -35.33 -3.50
C TYR A 309 9.73 -34.49 -4.13
N GLY A 310 9.68 -33.20 -3.80
CA GLY A 310 8.64 -32.27 -4.24
C GLY A 310 7.44 -32.21 -3.31
N PRO A 311 6.52 -31.26 -3.55
CA PRO A 311 5.37 -31.02 -2.70
C PRO A 311 4.31 -32.13 -2.83
N LYS A 312 3.52 -32.32 -1.76
CA LYS A 312 2.36 -33.21 -1.79
C LYS A 312 1.30 -32.74 -2.79
N THR A 313 0.69 -33.71 -3.45
CA THR A 313 -0.48 -33.53 -4.31
C THR A 313 -1.71 -34.18 -3.68
N PRO A 314 -2.91 -33.57 -3.75
CA PRO A 314 -3.22 -32.30 -4.41
C PRO A 314 -2.77 -31.07 -3.61
N ILE A 315 -2.47 -29.98 -4.33
CA ILE A 315 -2.04 -28.70 -3.74
C ILE A 315 -3.21 -28.01 -3.04
N ASN A 316 -2.97 -27.47 -1.84
CA ASN A 316 -3.95 -26.63 -1.14
C ASN A 316 -4.02 -25.25 -1.82
N SER A 317 -5.23 -24.71 -1.95
CA SER A 317 -5.47 -23.36 -2.47
C SER A 317 -6.44 -22.61 -1.59
N TYR A 318 -6.36 -21.27 -1.65
CA TYR A 318 -7.16 -20.38 -0.81
C TYR A 318 -7.66 -19.17 -1.62
N GLU A 319 -8.77 -18.59 -1.17
CA GLU A 319 -9.26 -17.28 -1.63
C GLU A 319 -8.72 -16.12 -0.77
N GLY A 320 -8.18 -16.43 0.42
CA GLY A 320 -7.49 -15.46 1.29
C GLY A 320 -6.35 -16.05 2.10
N TYR A 321 -5.33 -15.24 2.39
CA TYR A 321 -4.09 -15.66 3.05
C TYR A 321 -3.51 -14.51 3.87
N ASP A 322 -3.19 -14.78 5.15
CA ASP A 322 -2.55 -13.82 6.04
C ASP A 322 -1.06 -14.14 6.14
N ILE A 323 -0.18 -13.15 5.92
CA ILE A 323 1.28 -13.28 6.06
C ILE A 323 1.92 -11.89 6.26
N ASN A 324 3.01 -11.79 7.02
CA ASN A 324 3.75 -10.53 7.23
C ASN A 324 2.87 -9.34 7.69
N GLY A 325 1.80 -9.59 8.45
CA GLY A 325 0.86 -8.54 8.87
C GLY A 325 -0.11 -8.06 7.78
N TYR A 326 -0.09 -8.67 6.60
CA TYR A 326 -1.03 -8.40 5.50
C TYR A 326 -2.13 -9.47 5.43
N THR A 327 -3.29 -9.06 4.92
CA THR A 327 -4.34 -10.00 4.45
C THR A 327 -4.41 -9.88 2.94
N PHE A 328 -4.05 -10.93 2.22
CA PHE A 328 -4.16 -11.01 0.76
C PHE A 328 -5.40 -11.77 0.34
N TYR A 329 -6.04 -11.34 -0.74
CA TYR A 329 -7.15 -12.05 -1.40
C TYR A 329 -6.82 -12.36 -2.85
N THR A 330 -7.50 -13.36 -3.42
CA THR A 330 -7.54 -13.49 -4.88
C THR A 330 -8.40 -12.37 -5.48
N SER A 331 -8.13 -12.02 -6.74
CA SER A 331 -8.93 -11.05 -7.49
C SER A 331 -10.42 -11.42 -7.53
N ARG A 332 -10.71 -12.73 -7.54
CA ARG A 332 -12.08 -13.26 -7.47
C ARG A 332 -12.75 -12.95 -6.13
N GLN A 333 -12.01 -13.03 -5.03
CA GLN A 333 -12.53 -12.72 -3.69
C GLN A 333 -12.71 -11.22 -3.49
N ASP A 334 -11.78 -10.40 -3.99
CA ASP A 334 -11.90 -8.94 -4.01
C ASP A 334 -13.16 -8.46 -4.75
N ALA A 335 -13.51 -9.11 -5.86
CA ALA A 335 -14.71 -8.78 -6.62
C ALA A 335 -16.01 -8.94 -5.79
N LYS A 336 -16.04 -9.91 -4.86
CA LYS A 336 -17.17 -10.17 -3.94
C LYS A 336 -17.10 -9.31 -2.66
N SER A 337 -15.97 -8.65 -2.41
CA SER A 337 -15.67 -7.92 -1.17
C SER A 337 -15.87 -6.41 -1.33
N VAL A 338 -16.00 -5.70 -0.20
CA VAL A 338 -15.86 -4.23 -0.15
C VAL A 338 -14.40 -3.77 -0.05
N LEU A 339 -13.47 -4.72 0.12
CA LEU A 339 -12.03 -4.50 0.24
C LEU A 339 -11.30 -4.82 -1.06
N GLN A 340 -10.10 -4.28 -1.21
CA GLN A 340 -9.14 -4.62 -2.27
C GLN A 340 -7.84 -5.13 -1.62
N ASN A 341 -7.67 -6.44 -1.55
CA ASN A 341 -6.52 -7.11 -0.94
C ASN A 341 -5.69 -7.93 -1.94
N SER A 342 -6.06 -7.93 -3.23
CA SER A 342 -5.39 -8.72 -4.28
C SER A 342 -4.21 -8.02 -4.94
N GLY A 343 -4.02 -6.72 -4.67
CA GLY A 343 -2.88 -5.99 -5.23
C GLY A 343 -1.59 -6.35 -4.52
N VAL A 344 -0.56 -6.61 -5.33
CA VAL A 344 0.75 -7.02 -4.85
C VAL A 344 1.85 -6.30 -5.62
N THR A 345 2.93 -6.00 -4.90
CA THR A 345 4.19 -5.56 -5.49
C THR A 345 5.36 -6.42 -5.03
N LEU A 346 6.39 -6.47 -5.87
CA LEU A 346 7.67 -7.11 -5.59
C LEU A 346 8.78 -6.15 -6.01
N VAL A 347 9.71 -5.85 -5.10
CA VAL A 347 10.92 -5.07 -5.41
C VAL A 347 12.06 -6.04 -5.69
N ALA A 348 12.52 -6.09 -6.94
CA ALA A 348 13.67 -6.88 -7.34
C ALA A 348 14.91 -5.99 -7.45
N SER A 349 16.04 -6.44 -6.91
CA SER A 349 17.33 -5.76 -7.11
C SER A 349 18.01 -6.28 -8.37
N SER A 350 18.30 -5.41 -9.33
CA SER A 350 19.16 -5.67 -10.48
C SER A 350 20.45 -4.87 -10.38
N PHE A 351 21.53 -5.42 -10.94
CA PHE A 351 22.75 -4.66 -11.19
C PHE A 351 22.66 -4.08 -12.60
N ASP A 352 22.51 -2.75 -12.71
CA ASP A 352 22.55 -2.09 -14.00
C ASP A 352 24.00 -1.84 -14.42
N TYR A 353 24.37 -2.38 -15.58
CA TYR A 353 25.65 -2.11 -16.25
C TYR A 353 25.55 -0.95 -17.27
N SER A 354 24.54 -0.10 -17.12
CA SER A 354 24.23 0.98 -18.06
C SER A 354 25.01 2.26 -17.74
N SER A 355 26.33 2.21 -17.91
CA SER A 355 27.10 3.32 -18.50
C SER A 355 28.52 2.85 -18.80
N ALA A 356 28.94 2.93 -20.06
CA ALA A 356 30.32 2.66 -20.48
C ALA A 356 31.36 3.66 -19.91
N SER A 357 30.94 4.57 -19.01
CA SER A 357 31.78 5.61 -18.40
C SER A 357 32.04 5.43 -16.91
N ASN A 358 31.25 4.62 -16.18
CA ASN A 358 31.40 4.44 -14.73
C ASN A 358 31.50 2.95 -14.37
N ASN A 359 32.68 2.52 -13.93
CA ASN A 359 33.01 1.12 -13.60
C ASN A 359 32.35 0.58 -12.31
N ASN A 360 31.37 1.27 -11.73
CA ASN A 360 30.66 0.81 -10.55
C ASN A 360 29.20 0.48 -10.93
N PRO A 361 28.77 -0.79 -10.85
CA PRO A 361 27.37 -1.14 -11.12
C PRO A 361 26.48 -0.45 -10.08
N SER A 362 25.62 0.47 -10.53
CA SER A 362 24.56 1.00 -9.69
C SER A 362 23.52 -0.09 -9.51
N GLN A 363 23.28 -0.50 -8.25
CA GLN A 363 22.17 -1.38 -7.92
C GLN A 363 20.87 -0.63 -8.20
N SER A 364 20.14 -1.04 -9.25
CA SER A 364 18.81 -0.52 -9.54
C SER A 364 17.78 -1.42 -8.90
N GLN A 365 16.89 -0.84 -8.13
CA GLN A 365 15.71 -1.55 -7.63
C GLN A 365 14.57 -1.34 -8.61
N MET A 366 13.99 -2.44 -9.10
CA MET A 366 12.84 -2.40 -9.99
C MET A 366 11.62 -3.00 -9.30
N SER A 367 10.55 -2.21 -9.23
CA SER A 367 9.27 -2.66 -8.67
C SER A 367 8.40 -3.29 -9.75
N TYR A 368 7.76 -4.39 -9.40
CA TYR A 368 6.81 -5.13 -10.24
C TYR A 368 5.43 -5.02 -9.60
N TYR A 369 4.38 -4.89 -10.42
CA TYR A 369 3.01 -4.70 -9.95
C TYR A 369 2.08 -5.73 -10.57
N GLY A 370 1.25 -6.34 -9.72
CA GLY A 370 0.35 -7.40 -10.16
C GLY A 370 -0.91 -7.52 -9.31
N ARG A 371 -1.78 -8.42 -9.75
CA ARG A 371 -2.95 -8.87 -8.99
C ARG A 371 -2.88 -10.37 -8.77
N ILE A 372 -3.18 -10.81 -7.56
CA ILE A 372 -3.21 -12.23 -7.21
C ILE A 372 -4.42 -12.88 -7.90
N GLU A 373 -4.18 -13.90 -8.71
CA GLU A 373 -5.22 -14.72 -9.34
C GLU A 373 -5.50 -15.98 -8.51
N GLU A 374 -4.44 -16.64 -8.02
CA GLU A 374 -4.53 -17.85 -7.21
C GLU A 374 -3.54 -17.80 -6.05
N ILE A 375 -3.92 -18.39 -4.92
CA ILE A 375 -3.06 -18.58 -3.75
C ILE A 375 -2.89 -20.07 -3.54
N TRP A 376 -1.64 -20.53 -3.54
CA TRP A 376 -1.27 -21.94 -3.41
C TRP A 376 -0.48 -22.13 -2.11
N GLU A 377 -0.64 -23.27 -1.46
CA GLU A 377 0.18 -23.70 -0.32
C GLU A 377 0.79 -25.06 -0.63
N LEU A 378 2.10 -25.06 -0.85
CA LEU A 378 2.89 -26.27 -1.12
C LEU A 378 3.29 -26.93 0.20
N ASP A 379 2.83 -28.16 0.43
CA ASP A 379 3.07 -28.96 1.64
C ASP A 379 4.21 -29.95 1.39
N TYR A 380 5.30 -29.82 2.15
CA TYR A 380 6.48 -30.70 2.10
C TYR A 380 6.56 -31.59 3.34
N VAL A 381 5.42 -32.02 3.87
CA VAL A 381 5.29 -32.81 5.11
C VAL A 381 5.55 -32.00 6.37
N GLU A 382 6.76 -31.51 6.56
CA GLU A 382 7.19 -30.84 7.81
C GLU A 382 6.99 -29.33 7.76
N PHE A 383 7.07 -28.74 6.57
CA PHE A 383 6.94 -27.31 6.36
C PHE A 383 6.09 -27.02 5.12
N LYS A 384 5.65 -25.77 5.02
CA LYS A 384 4.76 -25.32 3.96
C LYS A 384 5.19 -23.95 3.44
N PHE A 385 4.95 -23.71 2.17
CA PHE A 385 5.19 -22.41 1.54
C PHE A 385 3.93 -21.90 0.86
N GLY A 386 3.52 -20.68 1.22
CA GLY A 386 2.52 -19.92 0.48
C GLY A 386 3.13 -19.31 -0.78
N LEU A 387 2.47 -19.50 -1.92
CA LEU A 387 2.83 -18.91 -3.20
C LEU A 387 1.63 -18.14 -3.76
N PHE A 388 1.89 -16.98 -4.35
CA PHE A 388 0.89 -16.22 -5.09
C PHE A 388 1.16 -16.34 -6.58
N ARG A 389 0.15 -16.81 -7.31
CA ARG A 389 0.11 -16.72 -8.76
C ARG A 389 -0.50 -15.39 -9.13
N CYS A 390 0.26 -14.56 -9.83
CA CYS A 390 -0.08 -13.19 -10.09
C CYS A 390 -0.17 -12.90 -11.58
N LYS A 391 -1.15 -12.08 -11.94
CA LYS A 391 -1.20 -11.41 -13.23
C LYS A 391 -0.35 -10.14 -13.15
N TRP A 392 0.85 -10.23 -13.67
CA TRP A 392 1.83 -9.13 -13.67
C TRP A 392 1.62 -8.16 -14.83
N VAL A 393 1.86 -6.89 -14.55
CA VAL A 393 1.95 -5.84 -15.56
C VAL A 393 3.34 -5.85 -16.18
N ASP A 394 3.44 -5.65 -17.49
CA ASP A 394 4.73 -5.47 -18.17
C ASP A 394 5.34 -4.13 -17.77
N ASN A 395 6.47 -4.14 -17.07
CA ASN A 395 7.12 -2.93 -16.58
C ASN A 395 7.52 -1.95 -17.71
N ARG A 396 7.80 -2.42 -18.92
CA ARG A 396 8.25 -1.55 -20.03
C ARG A 396 7.10 -0.83 -20.70
N ARG A 397 5.91 -1.43 -20.71
CA ARG A 397 4.77 -0.95 -21.50
C ARG A 397 3.59 -0.53 -20.64
N GLY A 398 3.41 -1.17 -19.49
CA GLY A 398 2.26 -1.04 -18.61
C GLY A 398 2.55 -0.30 -17.32
N VAL A 399 3.77 0.19 -17.08
CA VAL A 399 4.12 1.02 -15.92
C VAL A 399 4.63 2.37 -16.42
N ARG A 400 4.17 3.47 -15.82
CA ARG A 400 4.70 4.81 -16.05
C ARG A 400 4.67 5.64 -14.78
N HIS A 401 5.54 6.64 -14.72
CA HIS A 401 5.52 7.68 -13.70
C HIS A 401 5.11 8.99 -14.34
N ASP A 402 4.31 9.79 -13.63
CA ASP A 402 3.95 11.13 -14.09
C ASP A 402 4.84 12.21 -13.48
N ASP A 403 4.58 13.46 -13.87
CA ASP A 403 5.27 14.66 -13.42
C ASP A 403 5.16 14.89 -11.91
N MET A 404 4.07 14.43 -11.30
CA MET A 404 3.84 14.51 -9.86
C MET A 404 4.38 13.30 -9.08
N GLY A 405 5.07 12.36 -9.74
CA GLY A 405 5.71 11.22 -9.09
C GLY A 405 4.78 10.06 -8.73
N PHE A 406 3.56 10.01 -9.28
CA PHE A 406 2.65 8.87 -9.12
C PHE A 406 3.07 7.70 -10.02
N THR A 407 2.96 6.49 -9.48
CA THR A 407 3.11 5.28 -10.29
C THR A 407 1.75 4.85 -10.85
N LEU A 408 1.66 4.72 -12.18
CA LEU A 408 0.47 4.30 -12.90
C LEU A 408 0.70 2.95 -13.56
N VAL A 409 -0.30 2.06 -13.48
CA VAL A 409 -0.25 0.73 -14.07
C VAL A 409 -1.43 0.46 -15.00
N ASP A 410 -1.19 -0.27 -16.10
CA ASP A 410 -2.19 -0.70 -17.08
C ASP A 410 -2.28 -2.24 -17.10
N PHE A 411 -3.34 -2.79 -16.52
CA PHE A 411 -3.58 -4.23 -16.45
C PHE A 411 -3.97 -4.89 -17.78
N SER A 412 -4.19 -4.11 -18.85
CA SER A 412 -4.35 -4.65 -20.21
C SER A 412 -3.00 -5.07 -20.82
N ARG A 413 -1.89 -4.51 -20.31
CA ARG A 413 -0.52 -4.79 -20.78
C ARG A 413 0.18 -5.75 -19.83
N CYS A 414 -0.19 -7.03 -19.92
CA CYS A 414 0.37 -8.07 -19.05
C CYS A 414 1.76 -8.52 -19.52
N GLY A 415 2.63 -8.81 -18.56
CA GLY A 415 3.97 -9.36 -18.77
C GLY A 415 4.20 -10.65 -17.98
N TYR A 416 5.39 -11.23 -18.14
CA TYR A 416 5.92 -12.29 -17.25
C TYR A 416 5.04 -13.55 -17.12
N GLN A 417 4.32 -13.94 -18.18
CA GLN A 417 3.45 -15.14 -18.17
C GLN A 417 4.20 -16.45 -17.86
N ASN A 418 5.51 -16.49 -18.16
CA ASN A 418 6.35 -17.65 -17.89
C ASN A 418 6.77 -17.76 -16.43
N ASP A 419 6.75 -16.66 -15.68
CA ASP A 419 7.15 -16.55 -14.27
C ASP A 419 6.01 -15.94 -13.44
N PRO A 420 4.86 -16.62 -13.32
CA PRO A 420 3.67 -16.04 -12.71
C PRO A 420 3.68 -16.10 -11.17
N PHE A 421 4.58 -16.86 -10.56
CA PHE A 421 4.59 -17.12 -9.12
C PHE A 421 5.59 -16.23 -8.38
N ILE A 422 5.21 -15.85 -7.16
CA ILE A 422 6.10 -15.30 -6.14
C ILE A 422 5.87 -16.04 -4.82
N LEU A 423 6.87 -16.03 -3.93
CA LEU A 423 6.64 -16.46 -2.55
C LEU A 423 5.78 -15.42 -1.83
N ALA A 424 4.79 -15.89 -1.06
CA ALA A 424 3.93 -15.02 -0.27
C ALA A 424 4.73 -14.16 0.72
N SER A 425 5.87 -14.66 1.20
CA SER A 425 6.76 -13.95 2.12
C SER A 425 7.51 -12.77 1.48
N GLN A 426 7.61 -12.72 0.15
CA GLN A 426 8.23 -11.62 -0.59
C GLN A 426 7.22 -10.57 -1.06
N ALA A 427 5.93 -10.87 -0.95
CA ALA A 427 4.86 -10.02 -1.41
C ALA A 427 4.68 -8.81 -0.47
N GLU A 428 4.63 -7.62 -1.05
CA GLU A 428 4.14 -6.42 -0.35
C GLU A 428 2.77 -6.03 -0.91
N GLN A 429 1.88 -5.55 -0.02
CA GLN A 429 0.51 -5.23 -0.41
C GLN A 429 0.42 -3.82 -1.01
N VAL A 430 -0.28 -3.71 -2.13
CA VAL A 430 -0.68 -2.44 -2.74
C VAL A 430 -2.16 -2.52 -3.10
N PHE A 431 -2.80 -1.38 -3.30
CA PHE A 431 -4.12 -1.32 -3.92
C PHE A 431 -4.11 -0.34 -5.08
N TYR A 432 -5.04 -0.54 -6.00
CA TYR A 432 -5.10 0.20 -7.24
C TYR A 432 -6.36 1.08 -7.27
N VAL A 433 -6.19 2.34 -7.63
CA VAL A 433 -7.30 3.29 -7.80
C VAL A 433 -7.37 3.68 -9.27
N GLU A 434 -8.52 3.52 -9.91
CA GLU A 434 -8.71 3.91 -11.31
C GLU A 434 -8.44 5.42 -11.48
N ASP A 435 -7.61 5.79 -12.45
CA ASP A 435 -7.27 7.20 -12.68
C ASP A 435 -8.47 7.94 -13.29
N CYS A 436 -8.87 9.04 -12.66
CA CYS A 436 -9.93 9.91 -13.15
C CYS A 436 -9.62 10.51 -14.52
N SER A 437 -8.33 10.66 -14.84
CA SER A 437 -7.84 11.27 -16.08
C SER A 437 -7.87 10.29 -17.25
N ASP A 438 -7.56 9.02 -17.00
CA ASP A 438 -7.58 7.95 -17.99
C ASP A 438 -7.88 6.61 -17.31
N ARG A 439 -9.12 6.14 -17.49
CA ARG A 439 -9.65 4.90 -16.89
C ARG A 439 -8.88 3.63 -17.28
N LYS A 440 -8.01 3.68 -18.29
CA LYS A 440 -7.11 2.56 -18.64
C LYS A 440 -6.01 2.36 -17.60
N TRP A 441 -5.63 3.42 -16.90
CA TRP A 441 -4.57 3.39 -15.91
C TRP A 441 -5.16 3.34 -14.51
N SER A 442 -4.39 2.72 -13.61
CA SER A 442 -4.68 2.76 -12.17
C SER A 442 -3.46 3.29 -11.43
N VAL A 443 -3.70 4.20 -10.49
CA VAL A 443 -2.68 4.66 -9.54
C VAL A 443 -2.38 3.54 -8.56
N VAL A 444 -1.09 3.26 -8.36
CA VAL A 444 -0.62 2.34 -7.34
C VAL A 444 -0.54 3.07 -6.01
N VAL A 445 -1.22 2.53 -4.99
CA VAL A 445 -1.11 3.02 -3.62
C VAL A 445 -0.55 1.90 -2.74
N PRO A 446 0.69 2.02 -2.25
CA PRO A 446 1.30 1.08 -1.33
C PRO A 446 0.57 1.05 0.01
N THR A 447 0.55 -0.14 0.60
CA THR A 447 -0.01 -0.40 1.93
C THR A 447 1.14 -0.67 2.87
N GLY A 448 1.18 0.01 4.00
CA GLY A 448 2.29 -0.20 4.92
C GLY A 448 2.19 -1.49 5.69
N LYS A 449 3.32 -1.89 6.23
CA LYS A 449 3.42 -3.11 7.03
C LYS A 449 2.74 -2.85 8.36
N LYS A 450 1.85 -3.76 8.75
CA LYS A 450 1.39 -3.83 10.13
C LYS A 450 2.46 -4.54 10.93
N LEU A 451 3.22 -3.79 11.71
CA LEU A 451 4.13 -4.36 12.68
C LEU A 451 3.26 -4.98 13.80
N VAL A 452 3.31 -6.30 13.92
CA VAL A 452 2.79 -7.00 15.10
C VAL A 452 3.98 -7.20 16.01
N GLY A 453 4.02 -6.48 17.13
CA GLY A 453 5.06 -6.63 18.15
C GLY A 453 5.01 -8.03 18.76
N HIS A 454 6.17 -8.53 19.19
CA HIS A 454 6.30 -9.78 19.94
C HIS A 454 6.65 -9.53 21.41
N ASP A 455 6.35 -8.33 21.93
CA ASP A 455 6.65 -7.95 23.31
C ASP A 455 5.38 -7.48 24.04
N GLU A 456 5.22 -8.00 25.27
CA GLU A 456 4.08 -7.79 26.18
C GLU A 456 3.97 -6.37 26.77
N GLN A 457 4.48 -5.35 26.07
CA GLN A 457 4.26 -3.95 26.40
C GLN A 457 3.55 -3.27 25.24
N VAL A 458 2.22 -3.19 25.36
CA VAL A 458 1.37 -2.49 24.40
C VAL A 458 1.64 -0.99 24.52
N GLU A 459 2.64 -0.50 23.79
CA GLU A 459 2.85 0.92 23.59
C GLU A 459 1.91 1.45 22.51
N LEU A 460 1.66 2.76 22.55
CA LEU A 460 0.85 3.54 21.60
C LEU A 460 1.20 3.28 20.12
N ASP A 461 2.38 2.71 19.87
CA ASP A 461 2.97 2.32 18.59
C ASP A 461 2.18 1.26 17.82
N GLU A 462 1.41 0.39 18.49
CA GLU A 462 0.55 -0.61 17.84
C GLU A 462 -0.76 -0.03 17.29
N LEU A 463 -1.13 1.20 17.66
CA LEU A 463 -2.40 1.83 17.27
C LEU A 463 -2.34 2.61 15.95
N VAL A 464 -1.14 2.77 15.39
CA VAL A 464 -0.92 3.50 14.14
C VAL A 464 -0.28 2.54 13.14
N ASP A 465 -1.00 2.18 12.08
CA ASP A 465 -0.42 1.40 10.99
C ASP A 465 0.68 2.23 10.31
N GLU A 466 1.80 1.60 9.94
CA GLU A 466 2.78 2.27 9.08
C GLU A 466 2.11 2.56 7.74
N MET A 467 2.32 3.75 7.18
CA MET A 467 1.70 4.16 5.93
C MET A 467 2.79 4.71 5.00
N PRO A 468 3.25 3.92 4.01
CA PRO A 468 4.34 4.30 3.13
C PRO A 468 3.90 5.44 2.22
N SER A 469 4.89 6.23 1.80
CA SER A 469 4.65 7.20 0.75
C SER A 469 4.30 6.50 -0.56
N PHE A 470 3.36 7.06 -1.30
CA PHE A 470 2.90 6.54 -2.59
C PHE A 470 3.36 7.39 -3.77
N SER A 471 4.07 8.48 -3.49
CA SER A 471 4.81 9.25 -4.49
C SER A 471 6.32 9.03 -4.29
N ILE A 472 7.08 9.28 -5.36
CA ILE A 472 8.55 9.17 -5.35
C ILE A 472 9.22 10.33 -4.57
N GLY A 473 8.43 11.29 -4.10
CA GLY A 473 8.86 12.49 -3.39
C GLY A 473 7.94 13.67 -3.71
N ILE A 474 8.20 14.82 -3.09
CA ILE A 474 7.60 16.09 -3.50
C ILE A 474 8.41 16.59 -4.71
N PRO A 475 7.79 16.82 -5.88
CA PRO A 475 8.51 17.38 -7.01
C PRO A 475 9.07 18.76 -6.65
N PRO A 476 10.33 19.07 -6.98
CA PRO A 476 10.88 20.40 -6.74
C PRO A 476 10.06 21.46 -7.50
N VAL A 477 9.92 22.66 -6.93
CA VAL A 477 9.35 23.80 -7.66
C VAL A 477 10.41 24.28 -8.63
N ASP A 478 10.13 24.20 -9.93
CA ASP A 478 10.98 24.79 -10.96
C ASP A 478 10.75 26.31 -10.98
N VAL A 479 11.46 27.03 -10.10
CA VAL A 479 11.38 28.50 -10.00
C VAL A 479 11.86 29.19 -11.31
N GLN A 480 12.47 28.45 -12.24
CA GLN A 480 13.01 28.97 -13.49
C GLN A 480 12.08 28.86 -14.70
N SER A 481 11.00 28.07 -14.63
CA SER A 481 9.95 28.10 -15.68
C SER A 481 8.94 29.23 -15.50
N ASP A 482 9.17 30.09 -14.51
CA ASP A 482 8.18 31.00 -13.95
C ASP A 482 8.09 32.37 -14.63
N HIS A 483 8.67 32.51 -15.81
CA HIS A 483 8.55 33.73 -16.62
C HIS A 483 7.16 33.88 -17.29
N GLY A 484 6.14 33.17 -16.79
CA GLY A 484 4.77 33.20 -17.31
C GLY A 484 3.65 33.10 -16.26
N GLU A 485 3.94 33.14 -14.95
CA GLU A 485 2.90 33.05 -13.90
C GLU A 485 1.97 34.28 -13.84
N ASP A 486 2.36 35.42 -14.43
CA ASP A 486 1.53 36.62 -14.50
C ASP A 486 0.26 36.45 -15.38
N ASP A 487 0.18 35.39 -16.20
CA ASP A 487 -0.92 35.13 -17.15
C ASP A 487 -1.82 33.92 -16.80
N LEU A 488 -1.68 33.31 -15.61
CA LEU A 488 -2.57 32.21 -15.22
C LEU A 488 -3.98 32.71 -14.88
N PRO A 489 -5.05 32.20 -15.55
CA PRO A 489 -6.39 32.70 -15.32
C PRO A 489 -6.92 32.30 -13.95
N PHE A 490 -7.17 33.28 -13.09
CA PHE A 490 -7.79 33.08 -11.77
C PHE A 490 -9.28 32.74 -11.87
N VAL A 491 -9.89 33.04 -13.02
CA VAL A 491 -11.26 32.69 -13.38
C VAL A 491 -11.27 31.38 -14.15
N SER A 492 -12.20 30.51 -13.80
CA SER A 492 -12.44 29.28 -14.54
C SER A 492 -13.18 29.58 -15.85
N THR A 493 -12.89 28.80 -16.90
CA THR A 493 -13.49 28.98 -18.23
C THR A 493 -14.94 28.53 -18.32
N HIS A 494 -15.47 27.84 -17.30
CA HIS A 494 -16.85 27.37 -17.29
C HIS A 494 -17.83 28.43 -16.78
N SER A 495 -19.11 28.30 -17.15
CA SER A 495 -20.17 29.26 -16.80
C SER A 495 -20.94 28.93 -15.51
N GLU A 496 -20.47 27.98 -14.71
CA GLU A 496 -21.12 27.55 -13.46
C GLU A 496 -20.79 28.44 -12.25
N GLY A 497 -20.94 29.76 -12.39
CA GLY A 497 -20.82 30.71 -11.28
C GLY A 497 -22.03 30.74 -10.35
N LEU A 498 -21.93 31.50 -9.26
CA LEU A 498 -22.99 31.62 -8.25
C LEU A 498 -23.88 32.84 -8.53
N LEU A 499 -25.20 32.70 -8.46
CA LEU A 499 -26.13 33.82 -8.55
C LEU A 499 -26.64 34.17 -7.15
N ILE A 500 -26.37 35.40 -6.71
CA ILE A 500 -26.76 35.94 -5.40
C ILE A 500 -27.83 36.99 -5.65
N THR A 501 -28.99 36.82 -5.01
CA THR A 501 -30.12 37.75 -5.08
C THR A 501 -30.07 38.80 -3.99
#